data_AF-A0AAV0PL11-F1
#
_entry.id   AF-A0AAV0PL11-F1
#
_cell.length_a   1.000
_cell.length_b   1.000
_cell.length_c   1.000
_cell.angle_alpha   90.00
_cell.angle_beta   90.00
_cell.angle_gamma   90.00
#
_symmetry.space_group_name_H-M   'P 1'
#
loop_
_entity.id
_entity.type
_entity.pdbx_description
1 polymer ?
#
loop_
_entity_poly.entity_id
_entity_poly.type
_entity_poly.pdbx_seq_one_letter_code
_entity_poly.pdbx_strand_id
1 'polypeptide(L)'
;MICLHLFFIIKLNKCVRGRWHSAGTFDVETKTGGPFGTIRHGDELAHEANSGLDIAVGLLEPIKAQFPILTYADFYQLAGVVAVEITGGPEIPFHPGRPDKSEPPPEGRLPQATQGPAHLRDVFYRMGLCDKDIVALSGGHTLGRCHKERSGFEGPWTSNPLIFDNSYFRQDLLSTEAHNAMHNQKQLAYAFSSIHSN
;
A
#
# COMPACT_ATOMS: atom_id res chain seq x y z
N MET A 1 -16.14 -22.45 -12.00
CA MET A 1 -15.23 -21.33 -12.33
C MET A 1 -15.48 -20.05 -11.51
N ILE A 2 -16.67 -19.80 -10.96
CA ILE A 2 -16.98 -18.59 -10.17
C ILE A 2 -16.29 -18.56 -8.78
N CYS A 3 -16.11 -19.71 -8.11
CA CYS A 3 -15.43 -19.76 -6.79
C CYS A 3 -13.93 -19.41 -6.84
N LEU A 4 -13.23 -19.69 -7.94
CA LEU A 4 -11.81 -19.36 -8.11
C LEU A 4 -11.61 -17.85 -8.30
N HIS A 5 -12.52 -17.18 -9.00
CA HIS A 5 -12.50 -15.72 -9.18
C HIS A 5 -12.68 -14.98 -7.85
N LEU A 6 -13.62 -15.41 -6.99
CA LEU A 6 -13.83 -14.78 -5.68
C LEU A 6 -12.63 -14.97 -4.74
N PHE A 7 -12.01 -16.15 -4.76
CA PHE A 7 -10.81 -16.43 -3.95
C PHE A 7 -9.62 -15.56 -4.35
N PHE A 8 -9.47 -15.26 -5.64
CA PHE A 8 -8.45 -14.34 -6.15
C PHE A 8 -8.73 -12.91 -5.71
N ILE A 9 -9.97 -12.43 -5.86
CA ILE A 9 -10.35 -11.04 -5.54
C ILE A 9 -10.08 -10.69 -4.06
N ILE A 10 -10.42 -11.59 -3.12
CA ILE A 10 -10.19 -11.35 -1.68
C ILE A 10 -8.69 -11.18 -1.34
N LYS A 11 -7.79 -11.73 -2.17
CA LYS A 11 -6.34 -11.66 -1.97
C LYS A 11 -5.69 -10.45 -2.66
N LEU A 12 -6.40 -9.72 -3.53
CA LEU A 12 -5.86 -8.58 -4.31
C LEU A 12 -5.47 -7.38 -3.44
N ASN A 13 -6.16 -7.17 -2.31
CA ASN A 13 -5.81 -6.08 -1.37
C ASN A 13 -4.38 -6.21 -0.85
N LYS A 14 -3.88 -7.45 -0.71
CA LYS A 14 -2.48 -7.70 -0.33
C LYS A 14 -1.49 -7.33 -1.43
N CYS A 15 -1.91 -7.38 -2.70
CA CYS A 15 -1.08 -6.96 -3.83
C CYS A 15 -0.93 -5.44 -3.87
N VAL A 16 -2.01 -4.70 -3.57
CA VAL A 16 -1.94 -3.23 -3.41
C VAL A 16 -1.00 -2.86 -2.26
N ARG A 17 -1.16 -3.50 -1.09
CA ARG A 17 -0.26 -3.30 0.05
C ARG A 17 1.19 -3.69 -0.27
N GLY A 18 1.43 -4.84 -0.89
CA GLY A 18 2.78 -5.30 -1.25
C GLY A 18 3.46 -4.36 -2.25
N ARG A 19 2.71 -3.88 -3.26
CA ARG A 19 3.17 -2.86 -4.20
C ARG A 19 3.59 -1.57 -3.49
N TRP A 20 2.74 -1.08 -2.57
CA TRP A 20 3.00 0.11 -1.77
C TRP A 20 4.23 -0.06 -0.88
N HIS A 21 4.30 -1.14 -0.09
CA HIS A 21 5.41 -1.39 0.83
C HIS A 21 6.75 -1.54 0.10
N SER A 22 6.74 -2.17 -1.08
CA SER A 22 7.94 -2.27 -1.91
C SER A 22 8.40 -0.90 -2.43
N ALA A 23 7.49 -0.03 -2.87
CA ALA A 23 7.84 1.30 -3.37
C ALA A 23 8.16 2.31 -2.25
N GLY A 24 7.47 2.21 -1.12
CA GLY A 24 7.48 3.17 0.00
C GLY A 24 8.79 3.28 0.76
N THR A 25 9.73 2.38 0.50
CA THR A 25 11.08 2.39 1.08
C THR A 25 12.05 3.30 0.32
N PHE A 26 11.63 3.91 -0.79
CA PHE A 26 12.47 4.77 -1.60
C PHE A 26 12.90 6.04 -0.83
N ASP A 27 14.13 6.45 -1.11
CA ASP A 27 14.75 7.65 -0.60
C ASP A 27 15.39 8.40 -1.76
N VAL A 28 14.91 9.63 -2.02
CA VAL A 28 15.36 10.48 -3.13
C VAL A 28 16.81 10.93 -2.99
N GLU A 29 17.29 11.13 -1.76
CA GLU A 29 18.64 11.64 -1.50
C GLU A 29 19.68 10.55 -1.75
N THR A 30 19.45 9.37 -1.15
CA THR A 30 20.39 8.25 -1.24
C THR A 30 20.15 7.35 -2.45
N LYS A 31 19.00 7.46 -3.12
CA LYS A 31 18.56 6.60 -4.24
C LYS A 31 18.51 5.10 -3.86
N THR A 32 18.24 4.83 -2.59
CA THR A 32 18.14 3.47 -2.02
C THR A 32 16.70 3.07 -1.74
N GLY A 33 16.46 1.77 -1.55
CA GLY A 33 15.10 1.22 -1.46
C GLY A 33 14.32 1.36 -2.76
N GLY A 34 13.00 1.31 -2.68
CA GLY A 34 12.08 1.44 -3.81
C GLY A 34 11.71 0.11 -4.47
N PRO A 35 10.92 0.16 -5.56
CA PRO A 35 10.22 -0.99 -6.11
C PRO A 35 11.12 -1.91 -6.95
N PHE A 36 12.16 -2.49 -6.35
CA PHE A 36 13.19 -3.28 -7.02
C PHE A 36 13.19 -4.75 -6.59
N GLY A 37 12.01 -5.28 -6.26
CA GLY A 37 11.78 -6.69 -5.98
C GLY A 37 12.29 -7.19 -4.63
N THR A 38 12.93 -6.36 -3.81
CA THR A 38 13.60 -6.76 -2.56
C THR A 38 12.64 -7.24 -1.48
N ILE A 39 11.36 -6.87 -1.54
CA ILE A 39 10.33 -7.29 -0.58
C ILE A 39 10.09 -8.82 -0.52
N ARG A 40 10.68 -9.59 -1.45
CA ARG A 40 10.66 -11.06 -1.41
C ARG A 40 11.69 -11.65 -0.44
N HIS A 41 12.70 -10.86 -0.05
CA HIS A 41 13.79 -11.33 0.78
C HIS A 41 13.34 -11.46 2.23
N GLY A 42 13.82 -12.50 2.90
CA GLY A 42 13.44 -12.81 4.29
C GLY A 42 13.66 -11.64 5.24
N ASP A 43 14.77 -10.92 5.08
CA ASP A 43 15.12 -9.77 5.92
C ASP A 43 14.10 -8.63 5.78
N GLU A 44 13.66 -8.30 4.55
CA GLU A 44 12.65 -7.25 4.33
C GLU A 44 11.25 -7.70 4.79
N LEU A 45 10.92 -8.99 4.58
CA LEU A 45 9.67 -9.56 5.07
C LEU A 45 9.59 -9.61 6.60
N ALA A 46 10.73 -9.68 7.28
CA ALA A 46 10.82 -9.66 8.73
C ALA A 46 10.60 -8.27 9.35
N HIS A 47 10.64 -7.19 8.55
CA HIS A 47 10.32 -5.85 9.05
C HIS A 47 8.89 -5.81 9.62
N GLU A 48 8.71 -5.16 10.77
CA GLU A 48 7.46 -5.11 11.53
C GLU A 48 6.29 -4.62 10.64
N ALA A 49 6.53 -3.54 9.90
CA ALA A 49 5.54 -2.95 9.00
C ALA A 49 5.10 -3.91 7.87
N ASN A 50 5.92 -4.92 7.53
CA ASN A 50 5.66 -5.89 6.47
C ASN A 50 4.95 -7.16 6.97
N SER A 51 4.60 -7.24 8.25
CA SER A 51 3.88 -8.38 8.82
C SER A 51 2.69 -8.83 7.97
N GLY A 52 2.69 -10.10 7.56
CA GLY A 52 1.69 -10.76 6.72
C GLY A 52 1.81 -10.56 5.20
N LEU A 53 2.89 -9.92 4.71
CA LEU A 53 3.19 -9.82 3.27
C LEU A 53 3.91 -11.05 2.71
N ASP A 54 4.52 -11.88 3.55
CA ASP A 54 4.99 -13.23 3.24
C ASP A 54 3.89 -14.07 2.58
N ILE A 55 2.66 -13.96 3.08
CA ILE A 55 1.47 -14.60 2.49
C ILE A 55 1.23 -14.09 1.07
N ALA A 56 1.40 -12.79 0.82
CA ALA A 56 1.19 -12.20 -0.50
C ALA A 56 2.25 -12.69 -1.49
N VAL A 57 3.52 -12.67 -1.08
CA VAL A 57 4.66 -13.19 -1.85
C VAL A 57 4.44 -14.67 -2.19
N GLY A 58 4.12 -15.50 -1.19
CA GLY A 58 3.89 -16.93 -1.39
C GLY A 58 2.69 -17.25 -2.30
N LEU A 59 1.64 -16.42 -2.28
CA LEU A 59 0.50 -16.58 -3.19
C LEU A 59 0.83 -16.21 -4.64
N LEU A 60 1.74 -15.25 -4.81
CA LEU A 60 2.15 -14.72 -6.10
C LEU A 60 3.25 -15.59 -6.75
N GLU A 61 4.01 -16.34 -5.97
CA GLU A 61 5.14 -17.15 -6.44
C GLU A 61 4.78 -18.16 -7.55
N PRO A 62 3.70 -18.97 -7.44
CA PRO A 62 3.35 -19.92 -8.51
C PRO A 62 2.95 -19.22 -9.83
N ILE A 63 2.50 -17.97 -9.77
CA ILE A 63 2.20 -17.16 -10.95
C ILE A 63 3.50 -16.58 -11.50
N LYS A 64 4.37 -16.03 -10.63
CA LYS A 64 5.68 -15.51 -11.03
C LYS A 64 6.54 -16.56 -11.73
N ALA A 65 6.49 -17.80 -11.26
CA ALA A 65 7.25 -18.93 -11.84
C ALA A 65 6.88 -19.21 -13.31
N GLN A 66 5.66 -18.85 -13.74
CA GLN A 66 5.23 -18.99 -15.14
C GLN A 66 5.83 -17.91 -16.06
N PHE A 67 6.40 -16.84 -15.47
CA PHE A 67 6.97 -15.70 -16.19
C PHE A 67 8.43 -15.46 -15.74
N PRO A 68 9.37 -16.34 -16.12
CA PRO A 68 10.78 -16.22 -15.70
C PRO A 68 11.48 -14.99 -16.30
N ILE A 69 10.97 -14.45 -17.41
CA ILE A 69 11.50 -13.25 -18.08
C ILE A 69 11.22 -11.98 -17.27
N LEU A 70 10.11 -11.94 -16.53
CA LEU A 70 9.76 -10.77 -15.73
C LEU A 70 10.62 -10.72 -14.46
N THR A 71 11.11 -9.54 -14.11
CA THR A 71 11.72 -9.30 -12.80
C THR A 71 10.65 -9.37 -11.70
N TYR A 72 11.05 -9.70 -10.47
CA TYR A 72 10.13 -9.60 -9.33
C TYR A 72 9.67 -8.16 -9.11
N ALA A 73 10.56 -7.19 -9.36
CA ALA A 73 10.28 -5.76 -9.31
C ALA A 73 9.07 -5.38 -10.18
N ASP A 74 9.10 -5.71 -11.47
CA ASP A 74 7.99 -5.41 -12.38
C ASP A 74 6.76 -6.24 -12.06
N PHE A 75 6.95 -7.52 -11.72
CA PHE A 75 5.83 -8.42 -11.41
C PHE A 75 4.99 -7.95 -10.22
N TYR A 76 5.62 -7.53 -9.11
CA TYR A 76 4.90 -7.01 -7.95
C TYR A 76 4.21 -5.68 -8.22
N GLN A 77 4.84 -4.79 -9.01
CA GLN A 77 4.21 -3.54 -9.40
C GLN A 77 3.01 -3.78 -10.32
N LEU A 78 3.13 -4.71 -11.27
CA LEU A 78 2.02 -5.11 -12.14
C LEU A 78 0.87 -5.74 -11.34
N ALA A 79 1.17 -6.62 -10.39
CA ALA A 79 0.16 -7.24 -9.53
C ALA A 79 -0.67 -6.19 -8.76
N GLY A 80 -0.04 -5.12 -8.27
CA GLY A 80 -0.77 -4.03 -7.62
C GLY A 80 -1.51 -3.11 -8.59
N VAL A 81 -1.05 -2.93 -9.84
CA VAL A 81 -1.83 -2.23 -10.90
C VAL A 81 -3.11 -3.00 -11.20
N VAL A 82 -2.97 -4.29 -11.49
CA VAL A 82 -4.09 -5.19 -11.80
C VAL A 82 -5.07 -5.29 -10.62
N ALA A 83 -4.58 -5.28 -9.39
CA ALA A 83 -5.44 -5.28 -8.21
C ALA A 83 -6.33 -4.02 -8.10
N VAL A 84 -5.80 -2.84 -8.47
CA VAL A 84 -6.60 -1.60 -8.52
C VAL A 84 -7.62 -1.68 -9.65
N GLU A 85 -7.22 -2.14 -10.84
CA GLU A 85 -8.11 -2.26 -12.00
C GLU A 85 -9.28 -3.23 -11.74
N ILE A 86 -9.00 -4.44 -11.26
CA ILE A 86 -10.03 -5.47 -11.01
C ILE A 86 -11.04 -5.04 -9.94
N THR A 87 -10.64 -4.18 -9.01
CA THR A 87 -11.53 -3.64 -7.96
C THR A 87 -12.35 -2.43 -8.42
N GLY A 88 -12.25 -2.05 -9.70
CA GLY A 88 -13.01 -0.94 -10.30
C GLY A 88 -12.29 0.41 -10.20
N GLY A 89 -11.00 0.41 -9.87
CA GLY A 89 -10.18 1.61 -9.78
C GLY A 89 -9.74 2.15 -11.14
N PRO A 90 -8.98 3.26 -11.15
CA PRO A 90 -8.50 3.85 -12.39
C PRO A 90 -7.48 2.94 -13.08
N GLU A 91 -7.39 3.05 -14.40
CA GLU A 91 -6.29 2.48 -15.18
C GLU A 91 -4.99 3.19 -14.80
N ILE A 92 -4.00 2.44 -14.29
CA ILE A 92 -2.70 2.98 -13.91
C ILE A 92 -1.69 2.59 -14.99
N PRO A 93 -1.06 3.56 -15.68
CA PRO A 93 -0.03 3.25 -16.68
C PRO A 93 1.11 2.41 -16.09
N PHE A 94 1.41 1.29 -16.72
CA PHE A 94 2.50 0.41 -16.34
C PHE A 94 3.64 0.47 -17.38
N HIS A 95 4.84 0.76 -16.90
CA HIS A 95 6.06 0.75 -17.71
C HIS A 95 7.00 -0.32 -17.15
N PRO A 96 7.37 -1.36 -17.92
CA PRO A 96 8.34 -2.37 -17.49
C PRO A 96 9.77 -1.83 -17.57
N GLY A 97 10.72 -2.61 -17.06
CA GLY A 97 12.15 -2.35 -17.10
C GLY A 97 12.81 -2.20 -15.72
N ARG A 98 12.10 -2.47 -14.61
CA ARG A 98 12.72 -2.40 -13.29
C ARG A 98 13.64 -3.59 -13.06
N PRO A 99 14.92 -3.36 -12.72
CA PRO A 99 15.80 -4.46 -12.33
C PRO A 99 15.46 -4.95 -10.92
N ASP A 100 15.72 -6.23 -10.66
CA ASP A 100 15.75 -6.76 -9.30
C ASP A 100 17.04 -6.32 -8.60
N LYS A 101 16.93 -5.86 -7.35
CA LYS A 101 18.07 -5.61 -6.46
C LYS A 101 18.23 -6.76 -5.45
N SER A 102 19.47 -6.99 -5.01
CA SER A 102 19.80 -7.98 -3.98
C SER A 102 19.57 -7.43 -2.58
N GLU A 103 20.06 -6.21 -2.32
CA GLU A 103 20.06 -5.63 -0.97
C GLU A 103 18.73 -4.96 -0.62
N PRO A 104 18.03 -5.42 0.44
CA PRO A 104 16.89 -4.72 0.99
C PRO A 104 17.26 -3.33 1.55
N PRO A 105 16.30 -2.39 1.60
CA PRO A 105 16.47 -1.16 2.35
C PRO A 105 16.48 -1.44 3.86
N PRO A 106 17.05 -0.54 4.68
CA PRO A 106 16.91 -0.63 6.13
C PRO A 106 15.44 -0.50 6.56
N GLU A 107 15.10 -1.14 7.67
CA GLU A 107 13.79 -1.00 8.32
C GLU A 107 13.49 0.45 8.75
N GLY A 108 12.21 0.76 8.97
CA GLY A 108 11.77 2.03 9.57
C GLY A 108 11.45 3.13 8.57
N ARG A 109 11.55 2.87 7.26
CA ARG A 109 11.20 3.86 6.22
C ARG A 109 9.71 4.01 5.97
N LEU A 110 8.89 3.01 6.30
CA LEU A 110 7.44 3.03 6.09
C LEU A 110 6.71 3.87 7.15
N PRO A 111 5.55 4.48 6.81
CA PRO A 111 4.82 5.34 7.73
C PRO A 111 4.27 4.55 8.92
N GLN A 112 4.27 5.18 10.09
CA GLN A 112 3.73 4.60 11.32
C GLN A 112 2.30 5.09 11.52
N ALA A 113 1.38 4.16 11.74
CA ALA A 113 -0.06 4.42 11.88
C ALA A 113 -0.42 5.32 13.08
N THR A 114 0.39 5.28 14.13
CA THR A 114 0.18 5.99 15.40
C THR A 114 0.70 7.43 15.39
N GLN A 115 1.47 7.81 14.38
CA GLN A 115 2.05 9.17 14.28
C GLN A 115 1.12 10.14 13.54
N GLY A 116 1.43 11.44 13.60
CA GLY A 116 0.61 12.50 13.02
C GLY A 116 1.00 12.91 11.59
N PRO A 117 0.41 13.99 11.06
CA PRO A 117 0.64 14.47 9.69
C PRO A 117 2.08 14.91 9.40
N ALA A 118 2.82 15.37 10.41
CA ALA A 118 4.24 15.72 10.24
C ALA A 118 5.06 14.49 9.82
N HIS A 119 4.85 13.36 10.49
CA HIS A 119 5.49 12.08 10.13
C HIS A 119 5.12 11.63 8.72
N LEU A 120 3.85 11.81 8.31
CA LEU A 120 3.44 11.51 6.94
C LEU A 120 4.22 12.35 5.92
N ARG A 121 4.39 13.65 6.17
CA ARG A 121 5.19 14.50 5.30
C ARG A 121 6.65 14.06 5.27
N ASP A 122 7.26 13.79 6.43
CA ASP A 122 8.65 13.33 6.49
C ASP A 122 8.88 12.06 5.65
N VAL A 123 7.95 11.10 5.75
CA VAL A 123 8.03 9.84 5.00
C VAL A 123 7.80 10.05 3.51
N PHE A 124 6.74 10.75 3.11
CA PHE A 124 6.38 10.87 1.70
C PHE A 124 7.26 11.88 0.96
N TYR A 125 7.75 12.93 1.63
CA TYR A 125 8.67 13.90 1.04
C TYR A 125 10.03 13.26 0.79
N ARG A 126 10.49 12.35 1.66
CA ARG A 126 11.66 11.50 1.39
C ARG A 126 11.48 10.65 0.13
N MET A 127 10.24 10.28 -0.22
CA MET A 127 9.95 9.58 -1.48
C MET A 127 9.83 10.51 -2.69
N GLY A 128 9.88 11.83 -2.49
CA GLY A 128 9.69 12.85 -3.53
C GLY A 128 8.23 13.12 -3.88
N LEU A 129 7.29 12.76 -2.99
CA LEU A 129 5.84 12.95 -3.18
C LEU A 129 5.36 14.21 -2.47
N CYS A 130 4.33 14.86 -3.00
CA CYS A 130 3.76 16.08 -2.42
C CYS A 130 2.50 15.80 -1.57
N ASP A 131 2.01 16.82 -0.86
CA ASP A 131 0.80 16.73 -0.03
C ASP A 131 -0.43 16.18 -0.80
N LYS A 132 -0.57 16.53 -2.09
CA LYS A 132 -1.65 15.99 -2.94
C LYS A 132 -1.52 14.47 -3.13
N ASP A 133 -0.30 13.98 -3.31
CA ASP A 133 -0.02 12.55 -3.47
C ASP A 133 -0.29 11.80 -2.17
N ILE A 134 0.04 12.39 -1.01
CA ILE A 134 -0.25 11.81 0.31
C ILE A 134 -1.75 11.55 0.45
N VAL A 135 -2.58 12.55 0.15
CA VAL A 135 -4.04 12.43 0.27
C VAL A 135 -4.59 11.42 -0.73
N ALA A 136 -4.16 11.51 -2.00
CA ALA A 136 -4.63 10.59 -3.04
C ALA A 136 -4.26 9.13 -2.72
N LEU A 137 -3.02 8.87 -2.30
CA LEU A 137 -2.54 7.54 -1.94
C LEU A 137 -3.17 7.01 -0.65
N SER A 138 -3.50 7.89 0.30
CA SER A 138 -4.26 7.50 1.49
C SER A 138 -5.62 6.91 1.15
N GLY A 139 -6.21 7.32 0.02
CA GLY A 139 -7.42 6.74 -0.57
C GLY A 139 -7.31 5.26 -0.92
N GLY A 140 -6.11 4.71 -1.05
CA GLY A 140 -5.89 3.27 -1.24
C GLY A 140 -6.48 2.41 -0.11
N HIS A 141 -6.65 2.97 1.10
CA HIS A 141 -7.35 2.32 2.20
C HIS A 141 -8.84 2.10 1.97
N THR A 142 -9.42 2.63 0.88
CA THR A 142 -10.76 2.24 0.43
C THR A 142 -10.88 0.71 0.25
N LEU A 143 -9.74 0.07 -0.08
CA LEU A 143 -9.59 -1.36 -0.18
C LEU A 143 -9.02 -1.97 1.10
N GLY A 144 -9.54 -3.13 1.46
CA GLY A 144 -8.99 -3.99 2.49
C GLY A 144 -9.35 -3.60 3.92
N ARG A 145 -8.52 -4.07 4.84
CA ARG A 145 -8.76 -3.98 6.28
C ARG A 145 -7.48 -4.16 7.09
N CYS A 146 -7.52 -3.67 8.31
CA CYS A 146 -6.55 -4.01 9.34
C CYS A 146 -6.85 -5.39 9.94
N HIS A 147 -5.78 -5.99 10.46
CA HIS A 147 -5.79 -7.28 11.15
C HIS A 147 -4.97 -7.16 12.44
N LYS A 148 -5.58 -7.51 13.57
CA LYS A 148 -5.01 -7.26 14.91
C LYS A 148 -3.65 -7.94 15.08
N GLU A 149 -3.49 -9.14 14.56
CA GLU A 149 -2.26 -9.93 14.63
C GLU A 149 -1.11 -9.37 13.78
N ARG A 150 -1.38 -8.44 12.87
CA ARG A 150 -0.36 -7.84 11.98
C ARG A 150 0.04 -6.43 12.39
N SER A 151 -0.94 -5.62 12.78
CA SER A 151 -0.75 -4.17 12.98
C SER A 151 -1.24 -3.67 14.34
N GLY A 152 -1.88 -4.52 15.15
CA GLY A 152 -2.60 -4.12 16.35
C GLY A 152 -3.97 -3.48 16.10
N PHE A 153 -4.26 -3.03 14.87
CA PHE A 153 -5.55 -2.50 14.45
C PHE A 153 -6.44 -3.57 13.80
N GLU A 154 -7.76 -3.39 13.80
CA GLU A 154 -8.71 -4.38 13.28
C GLU A 154 -9.86 -3.71 12.50
N GLY A 155 -10.32 -4.37 11.43
CA GLY A 155 -11.51 -3.97 10.69
C GLY A 155 -11.24 -3.22 9.38
N PRO A 156 -12.23 -3.17 8.47
CA PRO A 156 -12.13 -2.43 7.22
C PRO A 156 -12.33 -0.92 7.44
N TRP A 157 -11.84 -0.12 6.50
CA TRP A 157 -12.11 1.33 6.47
C TRP A 157 -13.43 1.67 5.76
N THR A 158 -13.92 0.79 4.91
CA THR A 158 -15.15 1.00 4.14
C THR A 158 -16.10 -0.18 4.32
N SER A 159 -17.39 0.07 4.09
CA SER A 159 -18.41 -0.99 4.06
C SER A 159 -18.17 -2.04 2.96
N ASN A 160 -17.48 -1.66 1.87
CA ASN A 160 -17.20 -2.51 0.71
C ASN A 160 -15.70 -2.57 0.42
N PRO A 161 -14.88 -3.31 1.22
CA PRO A 161 -13.42 -3.28 1.15
C PRO A 161 -12.80 -4.00 -0.08
N LEU A 162 -13.61 -4.28 -1.10
CA LEU A 162 -13.20 -4.88 -2.38
C LEU A 162 -13.58 -4.00 -3.58
N ILE A 163 -14.15 -2.82 -3.34
CA ILE A 163 -14.53 -1.87 -4.37
C ILE A 163 -13.64 -0.64 -4.24
N PHE A 164 -12.94 -0.29 -5.31
CA PHE A 164 -12.14 0.91 -5.36
C PHE A 164 -13.02 2.11 -5.72
N ASP A 165 -13.36 2.90 -4.70
CA ASP A 165 -14.13 4.12 -4.83
C ASP A 165 -13.63 5.21 -3.86
N ASN A 166 -14.36 6.31 -3.72
CA ASN A 166 -14.03 7.38 -2.78
C ASN A 166 -14.66 7.20 -1.38
N SER A 167 -15.16 6.01 -1.04
CA SER A 167 -15.83 5.74 0.24
C SER A 167 -14.92 5.97 1.43
N TYR A 168 -13.61 5.71 1.32
CA TYR A 168 -12.63 6.03 2.36
C TYR A 168 -12.75 7.50 2.84
N PHE A 169 -12.83 8.44 1.90
CA PHE A 169 -12.92 9.86 2.22
C PHE A 169 -14.29 10.23 2.80
N ARG A 170 -15.36 9.56 2.36
CA ARG A 170 -16.74 9.84 2.82
C ARG A 170 -17.04 9.23 4.19
N GLN A 171 -16.55 8.03 4.44
CA GLN A 171 -16.92 7.22 5.61
C GLN A 171 -15.93 7.38 6.76
N ASP A 172 -14.65 7.64 6.47
CA ASP A 172 -13.61 7.60 7.50
C ASP A 172 -12.92 8.96 7.69
N LEU A 173 -12.60 9.66 6.60
CA LEU A 173 -11.93 10.97 6.70
C LEU A 173 -12.88 12.08 7.14
N LEU A 174 -14.14 12.06 6.69
CA LEU A 174 -15.10 13.14 6.96
C LEU A 174 -16.16 12.79 8.02
N SER A 175 -16.15 11.56 8.56
CA SER A 175 -17.12 11.17 9.59
C SER A 175 -16.61 11.50 11.00
N THR A 176 -17.50 12.03 11.83
CA THR A 176 -17.23 12.33 13.25
C THR A 176 -17.24 11.07 14.13
N GLU A 177 -17.57 9.90 13.57
CA GLU A 177 -17.82 8.64 14.29
C GLU A 177 -16.83 7.51 13.92
N ALA A 178 -15.69 7.84 13.30
CA ALA A 178 -14.68 6.86 12.91
C ALA A 178 -14.03 6.18 14.14
N HIS A 179 -14.66 5.11 14.63
CA HIS A 179 -14.27 4.39 15.84
C HIS A 179 -12.95 3.61 15.67
N ASN A 180 -12.51 3.34 14.44
CA ASN A 180 -11.32 2.51 14.15
C ASN A 180 -10.23 3.19 13.29
N ALA A 181 -10.38 4.47 12.92
CA ALA A 181 -9.38 5.16 12.10
C ALA A 181 -8.03 5.31 12.83
N MET A 182 -6.94 5.04 12.12
CA MET A 182 -5.58 5.22 12.61
C MET A 182 -5.31 6.70 12.93
N HIS A 183 -4.38 7.00 13.84
CA HIS A 183 -4.13 8.38 14.30
C HIS A 183 -3.72 9.30 13.13
N ASN A 184 -2.85 8.81 12.24
CA ASN A 184 -2.46 9.54 11.04
C ASN A 184 -3.66 9.87 10.13
N GLN A 185 -4.63 8.97 10.00
CA GLN A 185 -5.82 9.15 9.16
C GLN A 185 -6.79 10.17 9.74
N LYS A 186 -7.07 10.09 11.05
CA LYS A 186 -7.92 11.07 11.74
C LYS A 186 -7.37 12.48 11.60
N GLN A 187 -6.04 12.64 11.67
CA GLN A 187 -5.38 13.93 11.59
C GLN A 187 -5.23 14.45 10.15
N LEU A 188 -5.17 13.58 9.13
CA LEU A 188 -5.23 13.99 7.72
C LEU A 188 -6.52 14.78 7.43
N ALA A 189 -7.65 14.38 8.00
CA ALA A 189 -8.92 15.10 7.85
C ALA A 189 -8.83 16.57 8.33
N TYR A 190 -8.19 16.77 9.50
CA TYR A 190 -8.03 18.09 10.11
C TYR A 190 -6.94 18.93 9.41
N ALA A 191 -5.85 18.29 8.96
CA ALA A 191 -4.73 18.97 8.33
C ALA A 191 -5.06 19.48 6.92
N PHE A 192 -5.99 18.84 6.19
CA PHE A 192 -6.35 19.22 4.83
C PHE A 192 -7.64 20.06 4.74
N SER A 193 -8.52 20.01 5.75
CA SER A 193 -9.66 20.93 5.85
C SER A 193 -9.22 22.37 6.14
N SER A 194 -8.07 22.58 6.80
CA SER A 194 -7.50 23.90 7.05
C SER A 194 -6.81 24.53 5.84
N ILE A 195 -6.52 23.76 4.77
CA ILE A 195 -5.88 24.26 3.54
C ILE A 195 -6.89 25.00 2.64
N HIS A 196 -8.20 24.77 2.82
CA HIS A 196 -9.25 25.51 2.10
C HIS A 196 -9.72 26.78 2.84
N SER A 197 -9.05 27.16 3.93
CA SER A 197 -9.43 28.28 4.79
C SER A 197 -8.52 29.51 4.67
N ASN A 198 -7.59 29.55 3.70
CA ASN A 198 -6.74 30.71 3.41
C ASN A 198 -6.73 31.03 1.91
#